data_AF-A0A968VIC9-F1
#
_entry.id   AF-A0A968VIC9-F1
#
_cell.length_a   1.000
_cell.length_b   1.000
_cell.length_c   1.000
_cell.angle_alpha   90.00
_cell.angle_beta   90.00
_cell.angle_gamma   90.00
#
_symmetry.space_group_name_H-M   'P 1'
#
loop_
_entity.id
_entity.type
_entity.pdbx_description
1 polymer ?
#
loop_
_entity_poly.entity_id
_entity_poly.type
_entity_poly.pdbx_seq_one_letter_code
_entity_poly.pdbx_strand_id
1 'polypeptide(L)'
;MYLAELTKPIVGNPTLQLLARTQQQDSWQAVNEETIPIEGRAAREFKDGSLVLVDIGANRQINRITEAAKQVVTYLQNFSRLQERAREQEGEIEEWKQSLSFQSNELNRRLSELDSHEEEVRALYEKYQRAEEETRILEAKQQELASLEAHLSEQQRLVGQQRETLRQQQEELARHLGEAQKSRLGDAETAELQSLLGNLATDLTTLSNPQQYLQDFHARLGQEQEALDQALAQLEQEHQQAQQSQAEIDQALQDWEQKRQDWLNARESLVQLYADVQAHTGQLALLQQHIQGITQALNTTEQAKQCADWLLQDNKSLIAQNTQGSPAPLTSISLPDLEAQVEQQRRLYEQRSGQVNQQLAELEQSQQQIAEQQASLEQASPDDRFEIEMELDFLRESFKLLEETILPQQDSLQREYEELMRQEARLAQLKGDTAAAGQDQPKVDIGPLVALIQQQRSTQQSRKAALEEEKQNVATALQAAQTQLDQQSQALNQQQKQLFEQERVLRTQIQGLAERWGQLNQRRQDLEQTQHQLRQHQDLIQGVSGSLQQMAGMIADSQTQLASMIGLLSMLSEPSEGSNYQGVMAS
;
A
#
# COMPACT_ATOMS: atom_id res chain seq x y z
N MET A 1 -22.43 57.25 -13.74
CA MET A 1 -21.66 57.95 -12.71
C MET A 1 -20.27 58.30 -13.20
N TYR A 2 -19.88 59.56 -13.02
CA TYR A 2 -18.59 60.13 -13.38
C TYR A 2 -17.95 60.80 -12.17
N LEU A 3 -16.63 60.73 -12.06
CA LEU A 3 -15.84 61.55 -11.14
C LEU A 3 -15.39 62.80 -11.89
N ALA A 4 -15.61 63.97 -11.30
CA ALA A 4 -15.29 65.26 -11.91
C ALA A 4 -14.72 66.24 -10.89
N GLU A 5 -13.95 67.21 -11.37
CA GLU A 5 -13.49 68.36 -10.59
C GLU A 5 -14.35 69.59 -10.91
N LEU A 6 -14.74 70.34 -9.87
CA LEU A 6 -15.51 71.57 -10.01
C LEU A 6 -14.59 72.78 -10.12
N THR A 7 -14.68 73.53 -11.23
CA THR A 7 -13.95 74.79 -11.43
C THR A 7 -14.90 75.99 -11.43
N LYS A 8 -14.60 77.01 -10.63
CA LYS A 8 -15.39 78.24 -10.47
C LYS A 8 -14.60 79.47 -10.95
N PRO A 9 -14.81 79.94 -12.19
CA PRO A 9 -14.17 81.16 -12.65
C PRO A 9 -14.71 82.40 -11.91
N ILE A 10 -13.85 83.41 -11.71
CA ILE A 10 -14.20 84.69 -11.06
C ILE A 10 -15.31 85.44 -11.82
N VAL A 11 -15.39 85.24 -13.14
CA VAL A 11 -16.44 85.76 -14.03
C VAL A 11 -16.83 84.64 -14.99
N GLY A 12 -18.07 84.12 -14.88
CA GLY A 12 -18.59 83.06 -15.77
C GLY A 12 -19.42 82.01 -15.02
N ASN A 13 -19.94 81.02 -15.76
CA ASN A 13 -20.65 79.88 -15.18
C ASN A 13 -19.63 78.82 -14.70
N PRO A 14 -19.89 78.15 -13.56
CA PRO A 14 -19.04 77.06 -13.07
C PRO A 14 -19.06 75.86 -14.03
N THR A 15 -17.93 75.15 -14.12
CA THR A 15 -17.75 74.02 -15.04
C THR A 15 -17.27 72.76 -14.30
N LEU A 16 -17.69 71.59 -14.78
CA LEU A 16 -17.21 70.28 -14.32
C LEU A 16 -16.23 69.71 -15.33
N GLN A 17 -15.03 69.38 -14.90
CA GLN A 17 -14.04 68.65 -15.70
C GLN A 17 -14.15 67.17 -15.38
N LEU A 18 -14.56 66.34 -16.34
CA LEU A 18 -14.73 64.90 -16.13
C LEU A 18 -13.37 64.19 -16.10
N LEU A 19 -13.09 63.43 -15.04
CA LEU A 19 -11.81 62.76 -14.81
C LEU A 19 -11.89 61.25 -15.05
N ALA A 20 -12.96 60.60 -14.59
CA ALA A 20 -13.14 59.16 -14.73
C ALA A 20 -14.63 58.79 -14.80
N ARG A 21 -14.96 57.66 -15.42
CA ARG A 21 -16.31 57.06 -15.39
C ARG A 21 -16.27 55.69 -14.76
N THR A 22 -17.33 55.33 -14.05
CA THR A 22 -17.52 53.95 -13.62
C THR A 22 -18.00 53.08 -14.79
N GLN A 23 -17.44 51.88 -14.91
CA GLN A 23 -17.86 50.83 -15.82
C GLN A 23 -18.59 49.72 -15.02
N GLN A 24 -19.00 48.64 -15.69
CA GLN A 24 -19.55 47.47 -15.00
C GLN A 24 -18.54 46.93 -13.97
N GLN A 25 -19.04 46.52 -12.79
CA GLN A 25 -18.26 45.97 -11.66
C GLN A 25 -17.28 46.95 -10.99
N ASP A 26 -17.70 48.19 -10.69
CA ASP A 26 -16.94 49.19 -9.90
C ASP A 26 -15.54 49.56 -10.43
N SER A 27 -15.27 49.25 -11.71
CA SER A 27 -14.02 49.61 -12.38
C SER A 27 -14.09 51.04 -12.89
N TRP A 28 -13.08 51.86 -12.58
CA TRP A 28 -12.97 53.24 -13.04
C TRP A 28 -12.09 53.35 -14.28
N GLN A 29 -12.61 53.99 -15.33
CA GLN A 29 -11.87 54.30 -16.54
C GLN A 29 -11.63 55.81 -16.63
N ALA A 30 -10.38 56.22 -16.83
CA ALA A 30 -10.06 57.62 -17.08
C ALA A 30 -10.78 58.12 -18.34
N VAL A 31 -11.35 59.31 -18.27
CA VAL A 31 -12.03 59.97 -19.38
C VAL A 31 -11.19 61.18 -19.78
N ASN A 32 -11.10 61.48 -21.07
CA ASN A 32 -10.43 62.68 -21.53
C ASN A 32 -11.17 63.89 -20.94
N GLU A 33 -10.44 64.78 -20.27
CA GLU A 33 -10.89 65.94 -19.49
C GLU A 33 -11.95 66.82 -20.18
N GLU A 34 -13.17 66.31 -20.30
CA GLU A 34 -14.27 66.95 -21.00
C GLU A 34 -14.98 67.89 -20.02
N THR A 35 -15.10 69.16 -20.41
CA THR A 35 -15.65 70.20 -19.56
C THR A 35 -17.13 70.42 -19.84
N ILE A 36 -17.98 70.27 -18.82
CA ILE A 36 -19.44 70.46 -18.92
C ILE A 36 -19.84 71.70 -18.09
N PRO A 37 -20.51 72.71 -18.67
CA PRO A 37 -21.00 73.85 -17.91
C PRO A 37 -22.17 73.47 -17.00
N ILE A 38 -22.18 73.99 -15.77
CA ILE A 38 -23.27 73.79 -14.81
C ILE A 38 -24.21 75.00 -14.87
N GLU A 39 -25.49 74.74 -15.15
CA GLU A 39 -26.55 75.76 -15.11
C GLU A 39 -27.26 75.76 -13.73
N GLY A 40 -27.55 76.95 -13.20
CA GLY A 40 -28.35 77.10 -11.98
C GLY A 40 -27.57 77.15 -10.66
N ARG A 41 -28.27 76.91 -9.53
CA ARG A 41 -27.74 77.10 -8.16
C ARG A 41 -26.96 75.90 -7.60
N ALA A 42 -27.00 74.73 -8.25
CA ALA A 42 -26.41 73.48 -7.77
C ALA A 42 -24.89 73.54 -7.54
N ALA A 43 -24.18 74.41 -8.26
CA ALA A 43 -22.75 74.61 -8.09
C ALA A 43 -22.37 75.46 -6.87
N ARG A 44 -23.31 76.15 -6.21
CA ARG A 44 -23.00 77.05 -5.09
C ARG A 44 -22.65 76.32 -3.79
N GLU A 45 -23.04 75.05 -3.67
CA GLU A 45 -22.92 74.26 -2.44
C GLU A 45 -21.52 73.67 -2.23
N PHE A 46 -20.71 73.53 -3.28
CA PHE A 46 -19.37 72.93 -3.24
C PHE A 46 -18.27 73.99 -3.36
N LYS A 47 -17.05 73.75 -2.86
CA LYS A 47 -15.93 74.69 -3.01
C LYS A 47 -15.27 74.57 -4.38
N ASP A 48 -14.58 75.63 -4.82
CA ASP A 48 -13.74 75.55 -6.02
C ASP A 48 -12.64 74.48 -5.84
N GLY A 49 -12.38 73.67 -6.87
CA GLY A 49 -11.47 72.52 -6.83
C GLY A 49 -12.00 71.28 -6.10
N SER A 50 -13.30 71.21 -5.78
CA SER A 50 -13.86 70.03 -5.09
C SER A 50 -14.07 68.86 -6.05
N LEU A 51 -13.66 67.66 -5.63
CA LEU A 51 -13.99 66.42 -6.32
C LEU A 51 -15.45 66.05 -6.06
N VAL A 52 -16.20 65.86 -7.15
CA VAL A 52 -17.63 65.54 -7.11
C VAL A 52 -17.94 64.34 -7.99
N LEU A 53 -18.93 63.57 -7.57
CA LEU A 53 -19.51 62.48 -8.32
C LEU A 53 -20.78 62.98 -9.00
N VAL A 54 -20.85 62.75 -10.30
CA VAL A 54 -21.83 63.36 -11.19
C VAL A 54 -22.53 62.26 -11.96
N ASP A 55 -23.86 62.21 -11.86
CA ASP A 55 -24.66 61.36 -12.74
C ASP A 55 -25.14 62.17 -13.94
N ILE A 56 -24.67 61.77 -15.12
CA ILE A 56 -24.95 62.41 -16.39
C ILE A 56 -25.97 61.55 -17.13
N GLY A 57 -27.12 62.13 -17.48
CA GLY A 57 -28.16 61.46 -18.26
C GLY A 57 -27.83 61.39 -19.76
N ALA A 58 -28.65 60.67 -20.54
CA ALA A 58 -28.44 60.44 -21.97
C ALA A 58 -28.30 61.73 -22.81
N ASN A 59 -28.88 62.86 -22.34
CA ASN A 59 -28.82 64.17 -23.00
C ASN A 59 -27.67 65.07 -22.49
N ARG A 60 -26.67 64.52 -21.80
CA ARG A 60 -25.56 65.27 -21.16
C ARG A 60 -26.02 66.29 -20.11
N GLN A 61 -27.23 66.13 -19.60
CA GLN A 61 -27.73 66.93 -18.47
C GLN A 61 -27.27 66.30 -17.15
N ILE A 62 -26.91 67.16 -16.21
CA ILE A 62 -26.47 66.78 -14.87
C ILE A 62 -27.72 66.43 -14.04
N ASN A 63 -27.87 65.16 -13.68
CA ASN A 63 -29.00 64.68 -12.89
C ASN A 63 -28.74 64.85 -11.39
N ARG A 64 -27.51 64.61 -10.93
CA ARG A 64 -27.13 64.69 -9.51
C ARG A 64 -25.65 65.00 -9.36
N ILE A 65 -25.31 65.82 -8.36
CA ILE A 65 -23.94 66.12 -7.94
C ILE A 65 -23.82 65.77 -6.45
N THR A 66 -22.81 64.98 -6.09
CA THR A 66 -22.50 64.62 -4.70
C THR A 66 -21.01 64.77 -4.42
N GLU A 67 -20.63 65.06 -3.18
CA GLU A 67 -19.22 65.14 -2.79
C GLU A 67 -18.52 63.77 -2.90
N ALA A 68 -17.37 63.71 -3.58
CA ALA A 68 -16.69 62.45 -3.89
C ALA A 68 -15.72 61.97 -2.81
N ALA A 69 -15.26 62.87 -1.94
CA ALA A 69 -14.10 62.63 -1.08
C ALA A 69 -14.19 61.35 -0.25
N LYS A 70 -15.34 61.14 0.43
CA LYS A 70 -15.55 59.94 1.27
C LYS A 70 -15.60 58.65 0.45
N GLN A 71 -16.28 58.67 -0.69
CA GLN A 71 -16.42 57.47 -1.53
C GLN A 71 -15.10 57.08 -2.20
N VAL A 72 -14.32 58.05 -2.68
CA VAL A 72 -12.98 57.79 -3.24
C VAL A 72 -12.05 57.18 -2.20
N VAL A 73 -12.09 57.66 -0.95
CA VAL A 73 -11.32 57.05 0.14
C VAL A 73 -11.75 55.60 0.38
N THR A 74 -13.05 55.29 0.37
CA THR A 74 -13.55 53.92 0.49
C THR A 74 -13.08 53.02 -0.67
N TYR A 75 -13.10 53.50 -1.91
CA TYR A 75 -12.59 52.73 -3.06
C TYR A 75 -11.09 52.45 -2.94
N LEU A 76 -10.29 53.43 -2.52
CA LEU A 76 -8.84 53.24 -2.31
C LEU A 76 -8.55 52.26 -1.16
N GLN A 77 -9.32 52.32 -0.07
CA GLN A 77 -9.22 51.35 1.03
C GLN A 77 -9.56 49.93 0.58
N ASN A 78 -10.63 49.77 -0.21
CA ASN A 78 -11.04 48.48 -0.75
C ASN A 78 -10.01 47.94 -1.76
N PHE A 79 -9.47 48.79 -2.62
CA PHE A 79 -8.42 48.42 -3.57
C PHE A 79 -7.15 47.97 -2.84
N SER A 80 -6.73 48.68 -1.78
CA SER A 80 -5.58 48.28 -0.96
C SER A 80 -5.78 46.90 -0.32
N ARG A 81 -6.97 46.63 0.22
CA ARG A 81 -7.31 45.31 0.80
C ARG A 81 -7.34 44.20 -0.25
N LEU A 82 -7.84 44.50 -1.45
CA LEU A 82 -7.86 43.54 -2.55
C LEU A 82 -6.44 43.22 -3.04
N GLN A 83 -5.59 44.23 -3.12
CA GLN A 83 -4.18 44.07 -3.49
C GLN A 83 -3.40 43.26 -2.45
N GLU A 84 -3.67 43.45 -1.16
CA GLU A 84 -3.08 42.69 -0.07
C GLU A 84 -3.50 41.21 -0.15
N ARG A 85 -4.80 40.93 -0.30
CA ARG A 85 -5.31 39.57 -0.52
C ARG A 85 -4.73 38.90 -1.78
N ALA A 86 -4.57 39.66 -2.87
CA ALA A 86 -3.98 39.13 -4.09
C ALA A 86 -2.50 38.72 -3.87
N ARG A 87 -1.75 39.46 -3.06
CA ARG A 87 -0.37 39.09 -2.68
C ARG A 87 -0.31 37.87 -1.79
N GLU A 88 -1.23 37.73 -0.82
CA GLU A 88 -1.35 36.53 0.01
C GLU A 88 -1.61 35.29 -0.87
N GLN A 89 -2.56 35.40 -1.81
CA GLN A 89 -2.86 34.33 -2.76
C GLN A 89 -1.67 34.00 -3.68
N GLU A 90 -0.90 34.99 -4.14
CA GLU A 90 0.33 34.75 -4.89
C GLU A 90 1.37 33.96 -4.05
N GLY A 91 1.46 34.24 -2.75
CA GLY A 91 2.29 33.50 -1.81
C GLY A 91 1.86 32.03 -1.67
N GLU A 92 0.58 31.78 -1.45
CA GLU A 92 0.02 30.42 -1.36
C GLU A 92 0.23 29.63 -2.66
N ILE A 93 0.02 30.27 -3.81
CA ILE A 93 0.27 29.66 -5.12
C ILE A 93 1.75 29.26 -5.27
N GLU A 94 2.67 30.10 -4.79
CA GLU A 94 4.10 29.79 -4.87
C GLU A 94 4.49 28.64 -3.93
N GLU A 95 3.91 28.57 -2.73
CA GLU A 95 4.05 27.42 -1.83
C GLU A 95 3.49 26.13 -2.46
N TRP A 96 2.33 26.20 -3.11
CA TRP A 96 1.76 25.07 -3.84
C TRP A 96 2.65 24.61 -5.00
N LYS A 97 3.24 25.53 -5.77
CA LYS A 97 4.21 25.19 -6.81
C LYS A 97 5.45 24.51 -6.24
N GLN A 98 5.96 24.99 -5.10
CA GLN A 98 7.11 24.37 -4.44
C GLN A 98 6.78 22.95 -3.98
N SER A 99 5.61 22.74 -3.38
CA SER A 99 5.12 21.41 -2.98
C SER A 99 4.95 20.48 -4.19
N LEU A 100 4.37 20.97 -5.28
CA LEU A 100 4.20 20.19 -6.51
C LEU A 100 5.55 19.82 -7.15
N SER A 101 6.50 20.75 -7.14
CA SER A 101 7.86 20.50 -7.63
C SER A 101 8.58 19.45 -6.79
N PHE A 102 8.44 19.51 -5.46
CA PHE A 102 8.96 18.49 -4.55
C PHE A 102 8.33 17.12 -4.84
N GLN A 103 7.01 17.05 -4.98
CA GLN A 103 6.31 15.81 -5.32
C GLN A 103 6.74 15.25 -6.68
N SER A 104 6.92 16.09 -7.69
CA SER A 104 7.43 15.68 -9.00
C SER A 104 8.85 15.12 -8.92
N ASN A 105 9.71 15.73 -8.11
CA ASN A 105 11.08 15.25 -7.92
C ASN A 105 11.12 13.92 -7.18
N GLU A 106 10.28 13.75 -6.15
CA GLU A 106 10.17 12.48 -5.41
C GLU A 106 9.61 11.36 -6.31
N LEU A 107 8.63 11.66 -7.16
CA LEU A 107 8.13 10.72 -8.17
C LEU A 107 9.22 10.30 -9.15
N ASN A 108 10.01 11.25 -9.66
CA ASN A 108 11.15 10.95 -10.54
C ASN A 108 12.20 10.09 -9.83
N ARG A 109 12.46 10.33 -8.54
CA ARG A 109 13.36 9.48 -7.75
C ARG A 109 12.83 8.05 -7.65
N ARG A 110 11.56 7.87 -7.31
CA ARG A 110 10.93 6.56 -7.23
C ARG A 110 10.88 5.83 -8.57
N LEU A 111 10.65 6.54 -9.68
CA LEU A 111 10.72 5.96 -11.02
C LEU A 111 12.13 5.45 -11.31
N SER A 112 13.17 6.23 -10.99
CA SER A 112 14.56 5.79 -11.16
C SER A 112 14.92 4.59 -10.27
N GLU A 113 14.39 4.52 -9.05
CA GLU A 113 14.56 3.37 -8.15
C GLU A 113 13.89 2.11 -8.73
N LEU A 114 12.68 2.25 -9.31
CA LEU A 114 11.97 1.16 -9.98
C LEU A 114 12.70 0.65 -11.23
N ASP A 115 13.24 1.55 -12.05
CA ASP A 115 14.03 1.17 -13.23
C ASP A 115 15.27 0.36 -12.81
N SER A 116 15.96 0.79 -11.74
CA SER A 116 17.09 0.04 -11.18
C SER A 116 16.69 -1.35 -10.70
N HIS A 117 15.53 -1.48 -10.04
CA HIS A 117 15.02 -2.79 -9.62
C HIS A 117 14.63 -3.67 -10.81
N GLU A 118 14.08 -3.11 -11.89
CA GLU A 118 13.79 -3.87 -13.11
C GLU A 118 15.08 -4.42 -13.72
N GLU A 119 16.15 -3.62 -13.77
CA GLU A 119 17.47 -4.07 -14.24
C GLU A 119 18.04 -5.20 -13.37
N GLU A 120 17.93 -5.10 -12.05
CA GLU A 120 18.34 -6.17 -11.13
C GLU A 120 17.57 -7.48 -11.37
N VAL A 121 16.25 -7.39 -11.51
CA VAL A 121 15.39 -8.55 -11.80
C VAL A 121 15.76 -9.18 -13.14
N ARG A 122 16.01 -8.36 -14.17
CA ARG A 122 16.43 -8.84 -15.49
C ARG A 122 17.78 -9.56 -15.42
N ALA A 123 18.74 -9.01 -14.68
CA ALA A 123 20.04 -9.65 -14.47
C ALA A 123 19.94 -10.98 -13.70
N LEU A 124 19.03 -11.08 -12.71
CA LEU A 124 18.75 -12.33 -12.01
C LEU A 124 18.11 -13.36 -12.93
N TYR A 125 17.19 -12.95 -13.81
CA TYR A 125 16.56 -13.84 -14.77
C TYR A 125 17.57 -14.41 -15.78
N GLU A 126 18.50 -13.59 -16.28
CA GLU A 126 19.59 -14.07 -17.13
C GLU A 126 20.49 -15.09 -16.42
N LYS A 127 20.82 -14.86 -15.14
CA LYS A 127 21.59 -15.82 -14.33
C LYS A 127 20.84 -17.14 -14.14
N TYR A 128 19.53 -17.06 -13.88
CA TYR A 128 18.67 -18.23 -13.75
C TYR A 128 18.65 -19.05 -15.06
N GLN A 129 18.48 -18.41 -16.22
CA GLN A 129 18.50 -19.11 -17.49
C GLN A 129 19.86 -19.79 -17.78
N ARG A 130 20.97 -19.13 -17.44
CA ARG A 130 22.31 -19.76 -17.56
C ARG A 130 22.44 -20.98 -16.67
N ALA A 131 21.97 -20.91 -15.43
CA ALA A 131 21.97 -22.04 -14.51
C ALA A 131 21.10 -23.19 -15.03
N GLU A 132 19.92 -22.90 -15.60
CA GLU A 132 19.06 -23.93 -16.20
C GLU A 132 19.77 -24.63 -17.37
N GLU A 133 20.44 -23.86 -18.24
CA GLU A 133 21.20 -24.45 -19.35
C GLU A 133 22.38 -25.30 -18.86
N GLU A 134 23.09 -24.86 -17.83
CA GLU A 134 24.14 -25.66 -17.17
C GLU A 134 23.59 -26.96 -16.59
N THR A 135 22.42 -26.93 -15.93
CA THR A 135 21.78 -28.15 -15.42
C THR A 135 21.38 -29.12 -16.54
N ARG A 136 20.85 -28.62 -17.66
CA ARG A 136 20.54 -29.46 -18.83
C ARG A 136 21.78 -30.11 -19.42
N ILE A 137 22.89 -29.37 -19.50
CA ILE A 137 24.18 -29.91 -19.97
C ILE A 137 24.67 -31.00 -19.00
N LEU A 138 24.56 -30.79 -17.69
CA LEU A 138 24.94 -31.79 -16.68
C LEU A 138 24.07 -33.05 -16.77
N GLU A 139 22.75 -32.92 -16.92
CA GLU A 139 21.85 -34.05 -17.12
C GLU A 139 22.20 -34.85 -18.38
N ALA A 140 22.48 -34.16 -19.50
CA ALA A 140 22.93 -34.81 -20.72
C ALA A 140 24.25 -35.56 -20.52
N LYS A 141 25.20 -34.99 -19.78
CA LYS A 141 26.47 -35.64 -19.44
C LYS A 141 26.30 -36.84 -18.52
N GLN A 142 25.39 -36.77 -17.54
CA GLN A 142 25.04 -37.91 -16.69
C GLN A 142 24.42 -39.04 -17.50
N GLN A 143 23.54 -38.74 -18.47
CA GLN A 143 22.99 -39.76 -19.37
C GLN A 143 24.06 -40.40 -20.25
N GLU A 144 25.00 -39.61 -20.79
CA GLU A 144 26.15 -40.13 -21.54
C GLU A 144 26.99 -41.08 -20.66
N LEU A 145 27.31 -40.69 -19.42
CA LEU A 145 28.06 -41.53 -18.48
C LEU A 145 27.33 -42.84 -18.15
N ALA A 146 26.03 -42.78 -17.86
CA ALA A 146 25.22 -43.97 -17.61
C ALA A 146 25.22 -44.94 -18.80
N SER A 147 25.21 -44.41 -20.04
CA SER A 147 25.31 -45.23 -21.24
C SER A 147 26.69 -45.89 -21.39
N LEU A 148 27.76 -45.17 -21.07
CA LEU A 148 29.13 -45.69 -21.10
C LEU A 148 29.35 -46.78 -20.04
N GLU A 149 28.82 -46.58 -18.83
CA GLU A 149 28.84 -47.58 -17.76
C GLU A 149 28.08 -48.84 -18.15
N ALA A 150 26.89 -48.69 -18.74
CA ALA A 150 26.13 -49.83 -19.28
C ALA A 150 26.94 -50.59 -20.34
N HIS A 151 27.59 -49.88 -21.27
CA HIS A 151 28.46 -50.50 -22.28
C HIS A 151 29.67 -51.22 -21.66
N LEU A 152 30.33 -50.63 -20.66
CA LEU A 152 31.44 -51.26 -19.95
C LEU A 152 30.99 -52.51 -19.20
N SER A 153 29.83 -52.48 -18.53
CA SER A 153 29.28 -53.63 -17.82
C SER A 153 29.00 -54.80 -18.78
N GLU A 154 28.46 -54.51 -19.96
CA GLU A 154 28.21 -55.52 -20.98
C GLU A 154 29.52 -56.08 -21.55
N GLN A 155 30.53 -55.24 -21.78
CA GLN A 155 31.86 -55.72 -22.18
C GLN A 155 32.51 -56.60 -21.10
N GLN A 156 32.44 -56.21 -19.82
CA GLN A 156 32.95 -57.01 -18.71
C GLN A 156 32.23 -58.35 -18.62
N ARG A 157 30.91 -58.39 -18.84
CA ARG A 157 30.11 -59.61 -18.90
C ARG A 157 30.56 -60.53 -20.03
N LEU A 158 30.77 -59.99 -21.22
CA LEU A 158 31.28 -60.75 -22.38
C LEU A 158 32.69 -61.30 -22.13
N VAL A 159 33.58 -60.49 -21.54
CA VAL A 159 34.93 -60.94 -21.15
C VAL A 159 34.86 -62.03 -20.07
N GLY A 160 33.94 -61.92 -19.11
CA GLY A 160 33.67 -62.95 -18.11
C GLY A 160 33.25 -64.27 -18.75
N GLN A 161 32.30 -64.22 -19.68
CA GLN A 161 31.86 -65.40 -20.45
C GLN A 161 32.97 -66.02 -21.29
N GLN A 162 33.83 -65.20 -21.90
CA GLN A 162 35.00 -65.66 -22.65
C GLN A 162 36.04 -66.32 -21.73
N ARG A 163 36.29 -65.76 -20.53
CA ARG A 163 37.19 -66.37 -19.55
C ARG A 163 36.66 -67.70 -19.04
N GLU A 164 35.36 -67.79 -18.81
CA GLU A 164 34.73 -69.02 -18.33
C GLU A 164 34.73 -70.13 -19.38
N THR A 165 34.47 -69.81 -20.65
CA THR A 165 34.64 -70.77 -21.76
C THR A 165 36.10 -71.19 -21.94
N LEU A 166 37.06 -70.27 -21.82
CA LEU A 166 38.49 -70.61 -21.88
C LEU A 166 38.91 -71.53 -20.72
N ARG A 167 38.38 -71.29 -19.52
CA ARG A 167 38.61 -72.13 -18.35
C ARG A 167 38.02 -73.52 -18.52
N GLN A 168 36.81 -73.63 -19.07
CA GLN A 168 36.19 -74.92 -19.41
C GLN A 168 37.04 -75.69 -20.44
N GLN A 169 37.56 -75.02 -21.47
CA GLN A 169 38.48 -75.64 -22.44
C GLN A 169 39.80 -76.10 -21.80
N GLN A 170 40.35 -75.33 -20.85
CA GLN A 170 41.54 -75.72 -20.09
C GLN A 170 41.26 -76.91 -19.16
N GLU A 171 40.10 -76.96 -18.51
CA GLU A 171 39.67 -78.09 -17.67
C GLU A 171 39.37 -79.35 -18.50
N GLU A 172 38.84 -79.20 -19.72
CA GLU A 172 38.68 -80.29 -20.69
C GLU A 172 40.05 -80.81 -21.15
N LEU A 173 41.00 -79.94 -21.50
CA LEU A 173 42.38 -80.32 -21.84
C LEU A 173 43.10 -81.00 -20.66
N ALA A 174 42.90 -80.51 -19.43
CA ALA A 174 43.45 -81.12 -18.23
C ALA A 174 42.82 -82.49 -17.94
N ARG A 175 41.52 -82.68 -18.22
CA ARG A 175 40.86 -84.00 -18.19
C ARG A 175 41.42 -84.93 -19.26
N HIS A 176 41.63 -84.46 -20.49
CA HIS A 176 42.24 -85.23 -21.57
C HIS A 176 43.71 -85.61 -21.29
N LEU A 177 44.48 -84.74 -20.64
CA LEU A 177 45.84 -85.03 -20.18
C LEU A 177 45.87 -85.98 -18.97
N GLY A 178 44.89 -85.87 -18.06
CA GLY A 178 44.71 -86.77 -16.92
C GLY A 178 44.25 -88.18 -17.32
N GLU A 179 43.50 -88.31 -18.43
CA GLU A 179 43.11 -89.59 -19.03
C GLU A 179 44.23 -90.23 -19.85
N ALA A 180 45.17 -89.44 -20.40
CA ALA A 180 46.37 -89.92 -21.09
C ALA A 180 47.53 -90.30 -20.15
N GLN A 181 47.46 -89.97 -18.84
CA GLN A 181 48.46 -90.33 -17.83
C GLN A 181 48.08 -91.58 -17.01
N LYS A 182 47.60 -92.63 -17.69
CA LYS A 182 47.45 -93.98 -17.12
C LYS A 182 47.99 -95.08 -18.04
N SER A 183 49.31 -95.15 -18.18
CA SER A 183 50.09 -96.42 -18.15
C SER A 183 51.58 -96.19 -18.41
N ARG A 184 52.39 -96.55 -17.40
CA ARG A 184 53.67 -97.30 -17.41
C ARG A 184 54.71 -97.02 -18.50
N LEU A 185 56.01 -97.11 -18.25
CA LEU A 185 56.94 -97.21 -17.11
C LEU A 185 58.30 -97.09 -17.82
N GLY A 186 59.31 -96.53 -17.16
CA GLY A 186 60.64 -96.52 -17.74
C GLY A 186 61.66 -95.98 -16.76
N ASP A 187 62.10 -96.85 -15.86
CA ASP A 187 63.23 -96.65 -14.98
C ASP A 187 64.50 -96.21 -15.74
N ALA A 188 65.30 -95.43 -15.02
CA ALA A 188 66.74 -95.13 -15.22
C ALA A 188 67.08 -93.68 -15.64
N GLU A 189 66.80 -92.70 -14.76
CA GLU A 189 67.50 -91.40 -14.76
C GLU A 189 67.28 -90.60 -13.44
N THR A 190 67.31 -91.28 -12.28
CA THR A 190 67.10 -90.67 -10.95
C THR A 190 68.31 -90.77 -10.01
N ALA A 191 69.49 -91.05 -10.54
CA ALA A 191 70.75 -91.04 -9.78
C ALA A 191 71.58 -89.75 -9.95
N GLU A 192 71.20 -88.85 -10.87
CA GLU A 192 71.94 -87.59 -11.12
C GLU A 192 71.18 -86.33 -10.66
N LEU A 193 69.89 -86.44 -10.32
CA LEU A 193 69.09 -85.35 -9.71
C LEU A 193 69.07 -85.38 -8.17
N GLN A 194 69.55 -86.48 -7.55
CA GLN A 194 69.63 -86.62 -6.09
C GLN A 194 70.79 -85.84 -5.46
N SER A 195 71.78 -85.36 -6.22
CA SER A 195 72.88 -84.53 -5.70
C SER A 195 72.60 -83.01 -5.77
N LEU A 196 71.66 -82.59 -6.62
CA LEU A 196 71.29 -81.16 -6.76
C LEU A 196 70.14 -80.74 -5.83
N LEU A 197 69.26 -81.69 -5.44
CA LEU A 197 68.18 -81.44 -4.47
C LEU A 197 68.63 -81.37 -3.00
N GLY A 198 69.78 -81.96 -2.68
CA GLY A 198 70.38 -81.86 -1.35
C GLY A 198 70.90 -80.47 -0.99
N ASN A 199 71.22 -79.64 -1.99
CA ASN A 199 71.75 -78.28 -1.78
C ASN A 199 70.65 -77.21 -1.67
N LEU A 200 69.43 -77.46 -2.18
CA LEU A 200 68.29 -76.55 -2.06
C LEU A 200 67.49 -76.74 -0.76
N ALA A 201 67.54 -77.94 -0.17
CA ALA A 201 66.84 -78.24 1.08
C ALA A 201 67.44 -77.51 2.30
N THR A 202 68.73 -77.14 2.24
CA THR A 202 69.43 -76.37 3.28
C THR A 202 69.16 -74.86 3.24
N ASP A 203 68.73 -74.31 2.10
CA ASP A 203 68.47 -72.86 1.94
C ASP A 203 67.05 -72.44 2.32
N LEU A 204 66.15 -73.39 2.62
CA LEU A 204 64.74 -73.11 2.96
C LEU A 204 64.44 -73.09 4.47
N THR A 205 65.42 -73.38 5.34
CA THR A 205 65.23 -73.35 6.80
C THR A 205 65.53 -72.00 7.45
N THR A 206 65.85 -70.95 6.67
CA THR A 206 66.21 -69.61 7.17
C THR A 206 65.09 -68.55 7.03
N LEU A 207 63.83 -68.95 6.80
CA LEU A 207 62.68 -68.04 6.88
C LEU A 207 61.92 -68.22 8.20
N SER A 208 62.36 -67.51 9.23
CA SER A 208 61.64 -67.37 10.49
C SER A 208 60.26 -66.72 10.28
N ASN A 209 59.19 -67.48 10.53
CA ASN A 209 57.79 -67.09 10.80
C ASN A 209 57.06 -66.11 9.85
N PRO A 210 56.95 -66.38 8.53
CA PRO A 210 56.02 -65.65 7.65
C PRO A 210 54.54 -65.76 8.09
N GLN A 211 54.15 -66.82 8.82
CA GLN A 211 52.78 -67.00 9.32
C GLN A 211 52.39 -65.98 10.40
N GLN A 212 53.31 -65.61 11.30
CA GLN A 212 53.00 -64.68 12.39
C GLN A 212 52.79 -63.25 11.87
N TYR A 213 53.61 -62.83 10.89
CA TYR A 213 53.42 -61.55 10.19
C TYR A 213 52.10 -61.48 9.42
N LEU A 214 51.66 -62.58 8.79
CA LEU A 214 50.36 -62.65 8.11
C LEU A 214 49.18 -62.58 9.08
N GLN A 215 49.34 -63.11 10.28
CA GLN A 215 48.32 -63.10 11.33
C GLN A 215 48.18 -61.71 11.95
N ASP A 216 49.30 -61.04 12.24
CA ASP A 216 49.32 -59.64 12.68
C ASP A 216 48.75 -58.70 11.61
N PHE A 217 49.03 -58.96 10.32
CA PHE A 217 48.47 -58.18 9.21
C PHE A 217 46.96 -58.39 9.04
N HIS A 218 46.45 -59.63 9.19
CA HIS A 218 45.01 -59.90 9.22
C HIS A 218 44.30 -59.20 10.38
N ALA A 219 44.91 -59.18 11.57
CA ALA A 219 44.36 -58.46 12.72
C ALA A 219 44.28 -56.95 12.46
N ARG A 220 45.30 -56.36 11.83
CA ARG A 220 45.28 -54.94 11.41
C ARG A 220 44.23 -54.65 10.34
N LEU A 221 44.09 -55.51 9.34
CA LEU A 221 43.02 -55.39 8.34
C LEU A 221 41.62 -55.50 8.97
N GLY A 222 41.43 -56.36 9.95
CA GLY A 222 40.17 -56.47 10.69
C GLY A 222 39.84 -55.21 11.48
N GLN A 223 40.84 -54.59 12.13
CA GLN A 223 40.68 -53.32 12.83
C GLN A 223 40.37 -52.16 11.87
N GLU A 224 41.04 -52.10 10.71
CA GLU A 224 40.74 -51.10 9.67
C GLU A 224 39.34 -51.29 9.08
N GLN A 225 38.89 -52.54 8.93
CA GLN A 225 37.53 -52.84 8.47
C GLN A 225 36.47 -52.42 9.48
N GLU A 226 36.67 -52.70 10.78
CA GLU A 226 35.75 -52.28 11.83
C GLU A 226 35.70 -50.75 11.97
N ALA A 227 36.83 -50.06 11.82
CA ALA A 227 36.87 -48.59 11.78
C ALA A 227 36.12 -48.02 10.56
N LEU A 228 36.22 -48.67 9.41
CA LEU A 228 35.51 -48.29 8.19
C LEU A 228 33.99 -48.53 8.32
N ASP A 229 33.58 -49.64 8.92
CA ASP A 229 32.16 -49.93 9.19
C ASP A 229 31.55 -48.90 10.17
N GLN A 230 32.31 -48.49 11.20
CA GLN A 230 31.89 -47.41 12.10
C GLN A 230 31.77 -46.06 11.37
N ALA A 231 32.70 -45.74 10.47
CA ALA A 231 32.65 -44.52 9.67
C ALA A 231 31.44 -44.50 8.70
N LEU A 232 31.10 -45.64 8.09
CA LEU A 232 29.91 -45.78 7.26
C LEU A 232 28.62 -45.62 8.07
N ALA A 233 28.54 -46.21 9.26
CA ALA A 233 27.38 -46.04 10.15
C ALA A 233 27.18 -44.58 10.59
N GLN A 234 28.28 -43.86 10.89
CA GLN A 234 28.23 -42.43 11.19
C GLN A 234 27.77 -41.60 9.98
N LEU A 235 28.27 -41.91 8.78
CA LEU A 235 27.87 -41.23 7.55
C LEU A 235 26.38 -41.42 7.26
N GLU A 236 25.86 -42.63 7.47
CA GLU A 236 24.43 -42.92 7.28
C GLU A 236 23.54 -42.17 8.29
N GLN A 237 24.01 -42.00 9.53
CA GLN A 237 23.34 -41.16 10.52
C GLN A 237 23.36 -39.67 10.11
N GLU A 238 24.50 -39.14 9.68
CA GLU A 238 24.61 -37.75 9.21
C GLU A 238 23.74 -37.51 7.96
N HIS A 239 23.65 -38.49 7.07
CA HIS A 239 22.77 -38.47 5.89
C HIS A 239 21.29 -38.40 6.29
N GLN A 240 20.84 -39.21 7.26
CA GLN A 240 19.47 -39.15 7.76
C GLN A 240 19.14 -37.80 8.39
N GLN A 241 20.07 -37.22 9.15
CA GLN A 241 19.90 -35.88 9.73
C GLN A 241 19.81 -34.80 8.65
N ALA A 242 20.68 -34.84 7.64
CA ALA A 242 20.64 -33.91 6.52
C ALA A 242 19.33 -34.03 5.74
N GLN A 243 18.81 -35.26 5.55
CA GLN A 243 17.54 -35.50 4.89
C GLN A 243 16.33 -34.97 5.70
N GLN A 244 16.36 -35.09 7.03
CA GLN A 244 15.33 -34.50 7.89
C GLN A 244 15.35 -32.96 7.81
N SER A 245 16.54 -32.36 7.89
CA SER A 245 16.69 -30.90 7.73
C SER A 245 16.25 -30.43 6.34
N GLN A 246 16.47 -31.21 5.28
CA GLN A 246 15.95 -30.90 3.94
C GLN A 246 14.42 -30.86 3.95
N ALA A 247 13.76 -31.86 4.52
CA ALA A 247 12.31 -31.91 4.59
C ALA A 247 11.71 -30.74 5.42
N GLU A 248 12.36 -30.36 6.52
CA GLU A 248 11.97 -29.18 7.31
C GLU A 248 12.09 -27.88 6.51
N ILE A 249 13.18 -27.71 5.75
CA ILE A 249 13.39 -26.55 4.88
C ILE A 249 12.35 -26.54 3.75
N ASP A 250 12.06 -27.67 3.13
CA ASP A 250 11.07 -27.77 2.06
C ASP A 250 9.66 -27.39 2.56
N GLN A 251 9.29 -27.85 3.76
CA GLN A 251 8.03 -27.45 4.38
C GLN A 251 8.01 -25.94 4.70
N ALA A 252 9.10 -25.41 5.24
CA ALA A 252 9.21 -23.98 5.55
C ALA A 252 9.20 -23.10 4.28
N LEU A 253 9.75 -23.58 3.16
CA LEU A 253 9.66 -22.96 1.84
C LEU A 253 8.21 -22.90 1.35
N GLN A 254 7.47 -24.01 1.43
CA GLN A 254 6.05 -24.04 1.05
C GLN A 254 5.21 -23.08 1.89
N ASP A 255 5.42 -23.06 3.21
CA ASP A 255 4.74 -22.13 4.12
C ASP A 255 5.07 -20.67 3.80
N TRP A 256 6.33 -20.38 3.44
CA TRP A 256 6.76 -19.05 3.02
C TRP A 256 6.13 -18.64 1.69
N GLU A 257 6.09 -19.54 0.70
CA GLU A 257 5.44 -19.30 -0.59
C GLU A 257 3.94 -19.01 -0.43
N GLN A 258 3.25 -19.78 0.42
CA GLN A 258 1.84 -19.55 0.72
C GLN A 258 1.63 -18.17 1.37
N LYS A 259 2.42 -17.82 2.39
CA LYS A 259 2.34 -16.49 3.02
C LYS A 259 2.66 -15.36 2.04
N ARG A 260 3.60 -15.58 1.11
CA ARG A 260 3.93 -14.64 0.05
C ARG A 260 2.75 -14.44 -0.90
N GLN A 261 2.06 -15.51 -1.27
CA GLN A 261 0.86 -15.44 -2.10
C GLN A 261 -0.28 -14.71 -1.40
N ASP A 262 -0.51 -15.01 -0.12
CA ASP A 262 -1.51 -14.32 0.69
C ASP A 262 -1.21 -12.81 0.81
N TRP A 263 0.08 -12.45 0.98
CA TRP A 263 0.53 -11.07 0.98
C TRP A 263 0.29 -10.37 -0.37
N LEU A 264 0.54 -11.05 -1.50
CA LEU A 264 0.26 -10.50 -2.84
C LEU A 264 -1.24 -10.25 -3.04
N ASN A 265 -2.09 -11.21 -2.65
CA ASN A 265 -3.54 -11.06 -2.74
C ASN A 265 -4.05 -9.90 -1.87
N ALA A 266 -3.53 -9.79 -0.64
CA ALA A 266 -3.87 -8.70 0.26
C ALA A 266 -3.38 -7.33 -0.28
N ARG A 267 -2.21 -7.28 -0.92
CA ARG A 267 -1.73 -6.07 -1.62
C ARG A 267 -2.64 -5.68 -2.79
N GLU A 268 -3.15 -6.63 -3.56
CA GLU A 268 -4.12 -6.36 -4.62
C GLU A 268 -5.43 -5.78 -4.04
N SER A 269 -5.90 -6.33 -2.91
CA SER A 269 -7.07 -5.79 -2.21
C SER A 269 -6.86 -4.35 -1.71
N LEU A 270 -5.63 -3.99 -1.32
CA LEU A 270 -5.29 -2.62 -0.92
C LEU A 270 -5.37 -1.65 -2.10
N VAL A 271 -4.96 -2.08 -3.30
CA VAL A 271 -5.10 -1.28 -4.52
C VAL A 271 -6.57 -1.01 -4.84
N GLN A 272 -7.44 -2.01 -4.66
CA GLN A 272 -8.90 -1.83 -4.80
C GLN A 272 -9.45 -0.83 -3.78
N LEU A 273 -9.07 -0.95 -2.50
CA LEU A 273 -9.44 0.01 -1.45
C LEU A 273 -8.97 1.44 -1.76
N TYR A 274 -7.78 1.61 -2.32
CA TYR A 274 -7.30 2.92 -2.75
C TYR A 274 -8.16 3.49 -3.88
N ALA A 275 -8.54 2.66 -4.85
CA ALA A 275 -9.45 3.07 -5.92
C ALA A 275 -10.84 3.47 -5.38
N ASP A 276 -11.38 2.75 -4.39
CA ASP A 276 -12.64 3.07 -3.73
C ASP A 276 -12.57 4.40 -2.97
N VAL A 277 -11.48 4.65 -2.24
CA VAL A 277 -11.23 5.93 -1.56
C VAL A 277 -11.19 7.08 -2.57
N GLN A 278 -10.53 6.91 -3.72
CA GLN A 278 -10.50 7.90 -4.79
C GLN A 278 -11.90 8.13 -5.39
N ALA A 279 -12.67 7.06 -5.60
CA ALA A 279 -14.04 7.16 -6.12
C ALA A 279 -14.96 7.92 -5.15
N HIS A 280 -14.92 7.61 -3.86
CA HIS A 280 -15.69 8.32 -2.83
C HIS A 280 -15.26 9.78 -2.69
N THR A 281 -13.97 10.07 -2.80
CA THR A 281 -13.45 11.46 -2.79
C THR A 281 -14.01 12.24 -3.98
N GLY A 282 -14.02 11.64 -5.18
CA GLY A 282 -14.63 12.23 -6.38
C GLY A 282 -16.14 12.45 -6.24
N GLN A 283 -16.86 11.49 -5.66
CA GLN A 283 -18.30 11.62 -5.38
C GLN A 283 -18.58 12.77 -4.41
N LEU A 284 -17.77 12.92 -3.36
CA LEU A 284 -17.88 14.01 -2.39
C LEU A 284 -17.71 15.38 -3.04
N ALA A 285 -16.72 15.53 -3.93
CA ALA A 285 -16.48 16.75 -4.68
C ALA A 285 -17.68 17.11 -5.58
N LEU A 286 -18.26 16.11 -6.26
CA LEU A 286 -19.43 16.30 -7.11
C LEU A 286 -20.68 16.69 -6.28
N LEU A 287 -20.90 16.05 -5.14
CA LEU A 287 -21.99 16.41 -4.21
C LEU A 287 -21.82 17.84 -3.67
N GLN A 288 -20.60 18.24 -3.29
CA GLN A 288 -20.30 19.62 -2.88
C GLN A 288 -20.61 20.62 -3.99
N GLN A 289 -20.19 20.34 -5.23
CA GLN A 289 -20.49 21.19 -6.38
C GLN A 289 -22.00 21.32 -6.62
N HIS A 290 -22.75 20.22 -6.52
CA HIS A 290 -24.21 20.24 -6.65
C HIS A 290 -24.89 21.07 -5.55
N ILE A 291 -24.47 20.91 -4.29
CA ILE A 291 -25.00 21.69 -3.16
C ILE A 291 -24.69 23.18 -3.35
N GLN A 292 -23.50 23.53 -3.84
CA GLN A 292 -23.12 24.92 -4.12
C GLN A 292 -23.99 25.51 -5.24
N GLY A 293 -24.25 24.75 -6.31
CA GLY A 293 -25.15 25.16 -7.39
C GLY A 293 -26.59 25.39 -6.92
N ILE A 294 -27.13 24.50 -6.07
CA ILE A 294 -28.48 24.69 -5.49
C ILE A 294 -28.50 25.89 -4.54
N THR A 295 -27.43 26.12 -3.76
CA THR A 295 -27.35 27.28 -2.87
C THR A 295 -27.34 28.59 -3.65
N GLN A 296 -26.63 28.65 -4.79
CA GLN A 296 -26.69 29.80 -5.70
C GLN A 296 -28.10 29.99 -6.28
N ALA A 297 -28.78 28.91 -6.69
CA ALA A 297 -30.15 28.98 -7.19
C ALA A 297 -31.14 29.44 -6.11
N LEU A 298 -30.97 29.01 -4.86
CA LEU A 298 -31.76 29.49 -3.74
C LEU A 298 -31.59 31.00 -3.53
N ASN A 299 -30.34 31.50 -3.58
CA ASN A 299 -30.07 32.93 -3.46
C ASN A 299 -30.72 33.74 -4.59
N THR A 300 -30.73 33.24 -5.82
CA THR A 300 -31.41 33.93 -6.93
C THR A 300 -32.93 33.87 -6.79
N THR A 301 -33.51 32.78 -6.29
CA THR A 301 -34.94 32.73 -5.95
C THR A 301 -35.31 33.66 -4.79
N GLU A 302 -34.42 33.84 -3.81
CA GLU A 302 -34.61 34.80 -2.71
C GLU A 302 -34.64 36.24 -3.25
N GLN A 303 -33.71 36.59 -4.13
CA GLN A 303 -33.68 37.89 -4.81
C GLN A 303 -34.95 38.10 -5.66
N ALA A 304 -35.39 37.09 -6.40
CA ALA A 304 -36.62 37.15 -7.18
C ALA A 304 -37.86 37.35 -6.29
N LYS A 305 -37.91 36.69 -5.12
CA LYS A 305 -38.94 36.91 -4.12
C LYS A 305 -38.91 38.35 -3.59
N GLN A 306 -37.74 38.87 -3.20
CA GLN A 306 -37.59 40.24 -2.74
C GLN A 306 -38.04 41.27 -3.78
N CYS A 307 -37.72 41.04 -5.07
CA CYS A 307 -38.22 41.87 -6.16
C CYS A 307 -39.75 41.77 -6.30
N ALA A 308 -40.34 40.59 -6.17
CA ALA A 308 -41.79 40.41 -6.20
C ALA A 308 -42.48 41.10 -5.02
N ASP A 309 -41.92 40.98 -3.81
CA ASP A 309 -42.42 41.64 -2.59
C ASP A 309 -42.29 43.17 -2.69
N TRP A 310 -41.19 43.67 -3.26
CA TRP A 310 -41.01 45.10 -3.55
C TRP A 310 -42.06 45.59 -4.57
N LEU A 311 -42.29 44.86 -5.67
CA LEU A 311 -43.32 45.19 -6.64
C LEU A 311 -44.73 45.20 -6.03
N LEU A 312 -45.01 44.27 -5.11
CA LEU A 312 -46.25 44.19 -4.34
C LEU A 312 -46.44 45.37 -3.37
N GLN A 313 -45.36 45.85 -2.75
CA GLN A 313 -45.39 47.02 -1.87
C GLN A 313 -45.56 48.33 -2.64
N ASP A 314 -44.82 48.52 -3.74
CA ASP A 314 -44.74 49.79 -4.48
C ASP A 314 -45.94 49.98 -5.44
N ASN A 315 -46.52 48.89 -5.97
CA ASN A 315 -47.64 48.91 -6.92
C ASN A 315 -48.96 48.40 -6.32
N LYS A 316 -49.18 48.62 -5.02
CA LYS A 316 -50.38 48.16 -4.28
C LYS A 316 -51.71 48.64 -4.89
N SER A 317 -51.71 49.73 -5.67
CA SER A 317 -52.88 50.27 -6.40
C SER A 317 -53.19 49.54 -7.72
N LEU A 318 -52.19 48.87 -8.32
CA LEU A 318 -52.26 48.18 -9.62
C LEU A 318 -52.43 46.66 -9.49
N ILE A 319 -52.24 46.10 -8.29
CA ILE A 319 -52.21 44.64 -8.04
C ILE A 319 -53.48 44.23 -7.30
N ALA A 320 -54.24 43.29 -7.87
CA ALA A 320 -55.37 42.69 -7.18
C ALA A 320 -54.86 41.76 -6.07
N GLN A 321 -54.99 42.17 -4.80
CA GLN A 321 -54.88 41.21 -3.71
C GLN A 321 -56.02 40.21 -3.87
N ASN A 322 -55.71 38.96 -4.17
CA ASN A 322 -56.67 37.86 -4.17
C ASN A 322 -57.01 37.51 -2.72
N THR A 323 -57.67 38.43 -2.01
CA THR A 323 -58.34 38.15 -0.75
C THR A 323 -59.72 37.63 -1.12
N GLN A 324 -59.83 36.32 -1.36
CA GLN A 324 -61.10 35.63 -1.14
C GLN A 324 -61.42 35.72 0.35
N GLY A 325 -62.09 36.79 0.73
CA GLY A 325 -62.64 37.01 2.04
C GLY A 325 -63.76 38.02 1.85
N SER A 326 -64.99 37.56 2.08
CA SER A 326 -66.19 38.41 2.06
C SER A 326 -65.91 39.79 2.69
N PRO A 327 -66.49 40.88 2.17
CA PRO A 327 -66.55 42.12 2.94
C PRO A 327 -67.34 41.80 4.21
N ALA A 328 -66.64 41.64 5.33
CA ALA A 328 -67.27 41.48 6.63
C ALA A 328 -68.17 42.72 6.86
N PRO A 329 -69.36 42.52 7.45
CA PRO A 329 -70.41 43.52 7.46
C PRO A 329 -69.93 44.77 8.19
N LEU A 330 -70.24 45.92 7.60
CA LEU A 330 -70.08 47.23 8.18
C LEU A 330 -70.78 47.29 9.55
N THR A 331 -70.06 47.01 10.63
CA THR A 331 -70.43 47.50 11.96
C THR A 331 -70.05 48.97 12.01
N SER A 332 -71.06 49.81 12.12
CA SER A 332 -71.00 51.26 12.25
C SER A 332 -70.24 51.68 13.51
N ILE A 333 -68.92 51.80 13.40
CA ILE A 333 -68.10 52.54 14.36
C ILE A 333 -68.20 54.02 13.95
N SER A 334 -68.42 54.92 14.91
CA SER A 334 -68.50 56.36 14.61
C SER A 334 -67.12 56.88 14.17
N LEU A 335 -67.09 57.85 13.25
CA LEU A 335 -65.85 58.46 12.75
C LEU A 335 -64.87 58.89 13.87
N PRO A 336 -65.31 59.56 14.96
CA PRO A 336 -64.41 59.93 16.05
C PRO A 336 -63.89 58.73 16.85
N ASP A 337 -64.66 57.65 16.99
CA ASP A 337 -64.20 56.42 17.68
C ASP A 337 -63.14 55.68 16.85
N LEU A 338 -63.30 55.66 15.52
CA LEU A 338 -62.32 55.05 14.60
C LEU A 338 -61.01 55.85 14.55
N GLU A 339 -61.07 57.19 14.57
CA GLU A 339 -59.89 58.04 14.68
C GLU A 339 -59.13 57.80 15.98
N ALA A 340 -59.84 57.73 17.12
CA ALA A 340 -59.24 57.44 18.41
C ALA A 340 -58.61 56.03 18.44
N GLN A 341 -59.26 55.05 17.82
CA GLN A 341 -58.77 53.67 17.76
C GLN A 341 -57.52 53.55 16.89
N VAL A 342 -57.47 54.20 15.72
CA VAL A 342 -56.29 54.23 14.83
C VAL A 342 -55.11 54.92 15.51
N GLU A 343 -55.34 56.07 16.16
CA GLU A 343 -54.30 56.80 16.90
C GLU A 343 -53.75 55.97 18.07
N GLN A 344 -54.62 55.27 18.81
CA GLN A 344 -54.21 54.36 19.88
C GLN A 344 -53.40 53.18 19.34
N GLN A 345 -53.83 52.56 18.24
CA GLN A 345 -53.11 51.46 17.61
C GLN A 345 -51.74 51.92 17.07
N ARG A 346 -51.66 53.13 16.51
CA ARG A 346 -50.41 53.73 16.04
C ARG A 346 -49.40 53.90 17.18
N ARG A 347 -49.85 54.42 18.32
CA ARG A 347 -48.99 54.57 19.52
C ARG A 347 -48.52 53.22 20.06
N LEU A 348 -49.40 52.22 20.12
CA LEU A 348 -49.05 50.88 20.57
C LEU A 348 -48.07 50.17 19.61
N TYR A 349 -48.23 50.38 18.31
CA TYR A 349 -47.31 49.91 17.28
C TYR A 349 -45.96 50.61 17.40
N GLU A 350 -45.92 51.94 17.51
CA GLU A 350 -44.67 52.70 17.72
C GLU A 350 -43.93 52.22 18.97
N GLN A 351 -44.65 52.02 20.09
CA GLN A 351 -44.06 51.51 21.33
C GLN A 351 -43.47 50.10 21.16
N ARG A 352 -44.23 49.16 20.58
CA ARG A 352 -43.75 47.78 20.38
C ARG A 352 -42.65 47.68 19.34
N SER A 353 -42.71 48.46 18.27
CA SER A 353 -41.64 48.55 17.27
C SER A 353 -40.36 49.08 17.88
N GLY A 354 -40.46 50.07 18.78
CA GLY A 354 -39.33 50.56 19.55
C GLY A 354 -38.69 49.46 20.42
N GLN A 355 -39.51 48.66 21.11
CA GLN A 355 -39.04 47.53 21.93
C GLN A 355 -38.38 46.42 21.09
N VAL A 356 -39.00 46.01 19.99
CA VAL A 356 -38.43 45.00 19.08
C VAL A 356 -37.13 45.50 18.45
N ASN A 357 -37.06 46.78 18.08
CA ASN A 357 -35.82 47.38 17.56
C ASN A 357 -34.70 47.43 18.61
N GLN A 358 -35.02 47.66 19.88
CA GLN A 358 -34.04 47.57 20.98
C GLN A 358 -33.51 46.14 21.14
N GLN A 359 -34.41 45.15 21.13
CA GLN A 359 -34.02 43.73 21.19
C GLN A 359 -33.20 43.28 19.98
N LEU A 360 -33.49 43.81 18.78
CA LEU A 360 -32.67 43.56 17.59
C LEU A 360 -31.26 44.15 17.70
N ALA A 361 -31.13 45.34 18.30
CA ALA A 361 -29.82 45.92 18.57
C ALA A 361 -29.05 45.12 19.63
N GLU A 362 -29.73 44.56 20.65
CA GLU A 362 -29.13 43.63 21.61
C GLU A 362 -28.68 42.32 20.95
N LEU A 363 -29.45 41.82 19.96
CA LEU A 363 -29.08 40.64 19.16
C LEU A 363 -27.84 40.91 18.31
N GLU A 364 -27.75 42.08 17.67
CA GLU A 364 -26.57 42.49 16.91
C GLU A 364 -25.35 42.67 17.81
N GLN A 365 -25.53 43.25 19.01
CA GLN A 365 -24.46 43.39 19.99
C GLN A 365 -23.95 42.04 20.50
N SER A 366 -24.83 41.10 20.82
CA SER A 366 -24.44 39.76 21.26
C SER A 366 -23.74 38.97 20.16
N GLN A 367 -24.12 39.15 18.89
CA GLN A 367 -23.40 38.58 17.75
C GLN A 367 -21.97 39.14 17.65
N GLN A 368 -21.78 40.44 17.86
CA GLN A 368 -20.46 41.06 17.90
C GLN A 368 -19.62 40.50 19.05
N GLN A 369 -20.20 40.34 20.25
CA GLN A 369 -19.52 39.75 21.40
C GLN A 369 -19.11 38.29 21.15
N ILE A 370 -19.95 37.49 20.49
CA ILE A 370 -19.60 36.11 20.10
C ILE A 370 -18.41 36.13 19.12
N ALA A 371 -18.40 37.04 18.14
CA ALA A 371 -17.31 37.14 17.18
C ALA A 371 -15.99 37.60 17.84
N GLU A 372 -16.07 38.55 18.78
CA GLU A 372 -14.92 39.00 19.58
C GLU A 372 -14.34 37.86 20.42
N GLN A 373 -15.20 37.11 21.14
CA GLN A 373 -14.77 35.99 21.98
C GLN A 373 -14.23 34.82 21.14
N GLN A 374 -14.77 34.57 19.93
CA GLN A 374 -14.21 33.61 18.98
C GLN A 374 -12.80 34.03 18.52
N ALA A 375 -12.59 35.31 18.22
CA ALA A 375 -11.27 35.82 17.85
C ALA A 375 -10.30 35.76 19.03
N SER A 376 -10.77 36.01 20.26
CA SER A 376 -9.97 35.84 21.47
C SER A 376 -9.58 34.38 21.70
N LEU A 377 -10.47 33.41 21.41
CA LEU A 377 -10.17 31.98 21.51
C LEU A 377 -9.04 31.54 20.56
N GLU A 378 -8.97 32.11 19.35
CA GLU A 378 -7.90 31.83 18.38
C GLU A 378 -6.51 32.27 18.89
N GLN A 379 -6.46 33.31 19.72
CA GLN A 379 -5.23 33.88 20.28
C GLN A 379 -4.96 33.42 21.73
N ALA A 380 -5.87 32.67 22.35
CA ALA A 380 -5.82 32.33 23.77
C ALA A 380 -4.84 31.20 24.11
N SER A 381 -4.17 31.39 25.26
CA SER A 381 -3.38 30.40 25.99
C SER A 381 -4.24 29.17 26.38
N PRO A 382 -3.67 27.95 26.47
CA PRO A 382 -4.41 26.75 26.86
C PRO A 382 -5.10 26.84 28.24
N ASP A 383 -4.61 27.67 29.16
CA ASP A 383 -5.25 27.88 30.47
C ASP A 383 -6.49 28.79 30.38
N ASP A 384 -6.49 29.77 29.49
CA ASP A 384 -7.58 30.76 29.32
C ASP A 384 -8.68 30.25 28.36
N ARG A 385 -8.36 29.25 27.52
CA ARG A 385 -9.29 28.68 26.54
C ARG A 385 -10.56 28.11 27.18
N PHE A 386 -10.43 27.45 28.31
CA PHE A 386 -11.59 26.86 28.99
C PHE A 386 -12.57 27.93 29.49
N GLU A 387 -12.07 29.03 30.03
CA GLU A 387 -12.92 30.15 30.49
C GLU A 387 -13.62 30.84 29.30
N ILE A 388 -12.88 31.05 28.20
CA ILE A 388 -13.43 31.65 26.97
C ILE A 388 -14.45 30.74 26.29
N GLU A 389 -14.24 29.42 26.26
CA GLU A 389 -15.20 28.45 25.74
C GLU A 389 -16.50 28.44 26.55
N MET A 390 -16.40 28.49 27.88
CA MET A 390 -17.57 28.59 28.76
C MET A 390 -18.35 29.91 28.54
N GLU A 391 -17.65 31.03 28.41
CA GLU A 391 -18.29 32.33 28.09
C GLU A 391 -18.95 32.32 26.70
N LEU A 392 -18.29 31.70 25.71
CA LEU A 392 -18.84 31.53 24.36
C LEU A 392 -20.12 30.70 24.34
N ASP A 393 -20.15 29.60 25.08
CA ASP A 393 -21.33 28.75 25.16
C ASP A 393 -22.50 29.48 25.84
N PHE A 394 -22.24 30.22 26.92
CA PHE A 394 -23.26 31.07 27.55
C PHE A 394 -23.78 32.17 26.60
N LEU A 395 -22.89 32.86 25.89
CA LEU A 395 -23.27 33.90 24.94
C LEU A 395 -24.10 33.32 23.78
N ARG A 396 -23.74 32.14 23.26
CA ARG A 396 -24.51 31.45 22.21
C ARG A 396 -25.89 31.01 22.68
N GLU A 397 -26.01 30.51 23.91
CA GLU A 397 -27.31 30.16 24.48
C GLU A 397 -28.19 31.40 24.65
N SER A 398 -27.65 32.49 25.18
CA SER A 398 -28.39 33.75 25.31
C SER A 398 -28.82 34.33 23.97
N PHE A 399 -27.97 34.26 22.94
CA PHE A 399 -28.28 34.66 21.57
C PHE A 399 -29.46 33.86 20.99
N LYS A 400 -29.41 32.53 21.10
CA LYS A 400 -30.48 31.65 20.61
C LYS A 400 -31.81 31.94 21.30
N LEU A 401 -31.80 32.11 22.62
CA LEU A 401 -33.00 32.44 23.38
C LEU A 401 -33.58 33.79 22.94
N LEU A 402 -32.73 34.80 22.73
CA LEU A 402 -33.15 36.11 22.24
C LEU A 402 -33.75 36.01 20.82
N GLU A 403 -33.09 35.30 19.91
CA GLU A 403 -33.55 35.06 18.53
C GLU A 403 -34.92 34.36 18.49
N GLU A 404 -35.10 33.31 19.28
CA GLU A 404 -36.37 32.58 19.40
C GLU A 404 -37.51 33.48 19.92
N THR A 405 -37.21 34.49 20.74
CA THR A 405 -38.22 35.44 21.22
C THR A 405 -38.51 36.59 20.25
N ILE A 406 -37.55 37.01 19.42
CA ILE A 406 -37.71 38.14 18.49
C ILE A 406 -38.46 37.74 17.22
N LEU A 407 -38.24 36.54 16.69
CA LEU A 407 -38.88 36.09 15.44
C LEU A 407 -40.42 36.14 15.49
N PRO A 408 -41.10 35.58 16.52
CA PRO A 408 -42.56 35.68 16.64
C PRO A 408 -43.05 37.12 16.85
N GLN A 409 -42.23 37.96 17.50
CA GLN A 409 -42.56 39.36 17.74
C GLN A 409 -42.52 40.16 16.44
N GLN A 410 -41.54 39.93 15.56
CA GLN A 410 -41.48 40.54 14.22
C GLN A 410 -42.70 40.18 13.37
N ASP A 411 -43.09 38.90 13.33
CA ASP A 411 -44.28 38.44 12.63
C ASP A 411 -45.56 39.11 13.17
N SER A 412 -45.66 39.24 14.50
CA SER A 412 -46.80 39.92 15.13
C SER A 412 -46.84 41.41 14.79
N LEU A 413 -45.68 42.07 14.77
CA LEU A 413 -45.55 43.49 14.46
C LEU A 413 -45.93 43.78 13.01
N GLN A 414 -45.57 42.87 12.10
CA GLN A 414 -45.95 42.96 10.69
C GLN A 414 -47.47 42.85 10.52
N ARG A 415 -48.14 41.92 11.24
CA ARG A 415 -49.60 41.79 11.21
C ARG A 415 -50.28 43.04 11.76
N GLU A 416 -49.77 43.61 12.86
CA GLU A 416 -50.32 44.83 13.45
C GLU A 416 -50.15 46.05 12.55
N TYR A 417 -49.02 46.14 11.83
CA TYR A 417 -48.81 47.15 10.80
C TYR A 417 -49.83 47.01 9.67
N GLU A 418 -50.07 45.79 9.18
CA GLU A 418 -51.06 45.53 8.13
C GLU A 418 -52.49 45.91 8.57
N GLU A 419 -52.85 45.64 9.82
CA GLU A 419 -54.12 46.03 10.40
C GLU A 419 -54.24 47.55 10.54
N LEU A 420 -53.20 48.23 11.04
CA LEU A 420 -53.14 49.69 11.13
C LEU A 420 -53.34 50.33 9.75
N MET A 421 -52.61 49.85 8.74
CA MET A 421 -52.73 50.35 7.35
C MET A 421 -54.14 50.14 6.77
N ARG A 422 -54.80 49.02 7.09
CA ARG A 422 -56.19 48.77 6.67
C ARG A 422 -57.16 49.75 7.32
N GLN A 423 -56.94 50.09 8.60
CA GLN A 423 -57.80 51.03 9.32
C GLN A 423 -57.53 52.49 8.91
N GLU A 424 -56.27 52.87 8.69
CA GLU A 424 -55.90 54.18 8.13
C GLU A 424 -56.48 54.37 6.72
N ALA A 425 -56.45 53.35 5.86
CA ALA A 425 -57.07 53.39 4.54
C ALA A 425 -58.61 53.55 4.63
N ARG A 426 -59.26 52.87 5.58
CA ARG A 426 -60.70 53.02 5.84
C ARG A 426 -61.03 54.43 6.35
N LEU A 427 -60.19 54.98 7.21
CA LEU A 427 -60.33 56.34 7.74
C LEU A 427 -60.12 57.38 6.63
N ALA A 428 -59.16 57.20 5.72
CA ALA A 428 -58.96 58.06 4.55
C ALA A 428 -60.15 58.00 3.57
N GLN A 429 -60.71 56.80 3.35
CA GLN A 429 -61.93 56.63 2.55
C GLN A 429 -63.15 57.34 3.17
N LEU A 430 -63.28 57.31 4.50
CA LEU A 430 -64.36 57.97 5.23
C LEU A 430 -64.18 59.50 5.35
N LYS A 431 -62.94 60.00 5.31
CA LYS A 431 -62.60 61.43 5.32
C LYS A 431 -62.76 62.13 3.96
N GLY A 432 -63.09 61.39 2.91
CA GLY A 432 -63.51 61.97 1.64
C GLY A 432 -62.41 62.24 0.62
N ASP A 433 -61.30 61.49 0.61
CA ASP A 433 -60.34 61.48 -0.51
C ASP A 433 -60.77 60.51 -1.63
N THR A 434 -62.06 60.52 -2.01
CA THR A 434 -62.57 59.80 -3.18
C THR A 434 -62.40 60.62 -4.46
N ALA A 435 -61.17 61.02 -4.76
CA ALA A 435 -60.82 61.70 -6.00
C ALA A 435 -59.72 60.95 -6.77
N ALA A 436 -59.86 59.62 -6.88
CA ALA A 436 -59.16 58.81 -7.88
C ALA A 436 -59.94 57.53 -8.24
N ALA A 437 -61.27 57.60 -8.27
CA ALA A 437 -62.07 56.61 -8.98
C ALA A 437 -61.97 56.91 -10.48
N GLY A 438 -60.83 56.57 -11.08
CA GLY A 438 -60.52 56.84 -12.47
C GLY A 438 -59.66 55.73 -13.06
N GLN A 439 -60.31 54.92 -13.90
CA GLN A 439 -59.77 53.98 -14.88
C GLN A 439 -59.38 52.59 -14.37
N ASP A 440 -60.09 51.58 -14.90
CA ASP A 440 -59.71 50.17 -14.93
C ASP A 440 -58.32 50.03 -15.57
N GLN A 441 -57.27 50.11 -14.76
CA GLN A 441 -55.98 49.55 -15.13
C GLN A 441 -56.08 48.03 -14.93
N PRO A 442 -55.62 47.21 -15.90
CA PRO A 442 -55.68 45.76 -15.79
C PRO A 442 -54.88 45.35 -14.55
N LYS A 443 -55.59 44.90 -13.51
CA LYS A 443 -54.96 44.43 -12.29
C LYS A 443 -54.22 43.13 -12.58
N VAL A 444 -52.89 43.16 -12.46
CA VAL A 444 -52.04 41.98 -12.68
C VAL A 444 -51.99 41.19 -11.37
N ASP A 445 -52.44 39.94 -11.39
CA ASP A 445 -52.34 39.02 -10.24
C ASP A 445 -50.93 38.39 -10.22
N ILE A 446 -50.11 38.79 -9.23
CA ILE A 446 -48.74 38.28 -9.03
C ILE A 446 -48.74 37.07 -8.07
N GLY A 447 -49.87 36.76 -7.42
CA GLY A 447 -50.00 35.64 -6.48
C GLY A 447 -49.56 34.28 -7.04
N PRO A 448 -49.91 33.91 -8.29
CA PRO A 448 -49.41 32.69 -8.91
C PRO A 448 -47.89 32.65 -9.09
N LEU A 449 -47.26 33.80 -9.34
CA LEU A 449 -45.81 33.92 -9.50
C LEU A 449 -45.10 33.73 -8.15
N VAL A 450 -45.63 34.34 -7.08
CA VAL A 450 -45.13 34.17 -5.71
C VAL A 450 -45.30 32.72 -5.25
N ALA A 451 -46.45 32.09 -5.53
CA ALA A 451 -46.68 30.68 -5.22
C ALA A 451 -45.70 29.76 -5.97
N LEU A 452 -45.39 30.06 -7.24
CA LEU A 452 -44.40 29.31 -8.02
C LEU A 452 -42.98 29.48 -7.46
N ILE A 453 -42.59 30.70 -7.07
CA ILE A 453 -41.28 30.98 -6.42
C ILE A 453 -41.17 30.22 -5.09
N GLN A 454 -42.22 30.24 -4.26
CA GLN A 454 -42.25 29.53 -2.99
C GLN A 454 -42.18 28.00 -3.17
N GLN A 455 -42.87 27.46 -4.20
CA GLN A 455 -42.80 26.05 -4.56
C GLN A 455 -41.40 25.65 -5.04
N GLN A 456 -40.78 26.45 -5.89
CA GLN A 456 -39.41 26.19 -6.35
C GLN A 456 -38.41 26.23 -5.19
N ARG A 457 -38.53 27.21 -4.28
CA ARG A 457 -37.70 27.32 -3.08
C ARG A 457 -37.81 26.08 -2.19
N SER A 458 -39.04 25.69 -1.82
CA SER A 458 -39.25 24.51 -0.96
C SER A 458 -38.71 23.22 -1.59
N THR A 459 -38.89 23.06 -2.91
CA THR A 459 -38.33 21.93 -3.67
C THR A 459 -36.79 21.93 -3.64
N GLN A 460 -36.16 23.08 -3.86
CA GLN A 460 -34.71 23.22 -3.82
C GLN A 460 -34.14 23.02 -2.41
N GLN A 461 -34.83 23.49 -1.36
CA GLN A 461 -34.45 23.26 0.03
C GLN A 461 -34.50 21.78 0.41
N SER A 462 -35.57 21.07 0.04
CA SER A 462 -35.66 19.62 0.28
C SER A 462 -34.57 18.85 -0.47
N ARG A 463 -34.31 19.21 -1.74
CA ARG A 463 -33.23 18.59 -2.52
C ARG A 463 -31.85 18.86 -1.95
N LYS A 464 -31.61 20.07 -1.42
CA LYS A 464 -30.36 20.41 -0.73
C LYS A 464 -30.17 19.55 0.53
N ALA A 465 -31.19 19.42 1.37
CA ALA A 465 -31.12 18.60 2.59
C ALA A 465 -30.81 17.13 2.27
N ALA A 466 -31.45 16.56 1.24
CA ALA A 466 -31.19 15.19 0.79
C ALA A 466 -29.73 15.00 0.32
N LEU A 467 -29.18 15.97 -0.43
CA LEU A 467 -27.78 15.91 -0.87
C LEU A 467 -26.79 16.12 0.29
N GLU A 468 -27.14 16.93 1.30
CA GLU A 468 -26.33 17.10 2.51
C GLU A 468 -26.27 15.82 3.34
N GLU A 469 -27.38 15.08 3.44
CA GLU A 469 -27.42 13.74 4.05
C GLU A 469 -26.56 12.75 3.27
N GLU A 470 -26.70 12.70 1.94
CA GLU A 470 -25.85 11.85 1.08
C GLU A 470 -24.37 12.19 1.23
N LYS A 471 -24.02 13.48 1.26
CA LYS A 471 -22.65 13.95 1.49
C LYS A 471 -22.11 13.45 2.83
N GLN A 472 -22.90 13.51 3.90
CA GLN A 472 -22.49 13.03 5.22
C GLN A 472 -22.28 11.50 5.21
N ASN A 473 -23.15 10.75 4.54
CA ASN A 473 -23.01 9.31 4.39
C ASN A 473 -21.74 8.93 3.61
N VAL A 474 -21.44 9.62 2.50
CA VAL A 474 -20.19 9.41 1.74
C VAL A 474 -18.96 9.81 2.56
N ALA A 475 -19.03 10.90 3.34
CA ALA A 475 -17.93 11.32 4.20
C ALA A 475 -17.59 10.32 5.31
N THR A 476 -18.61 9.75 5.97
CA THR A 476 -18.41 8.71 6.99
C THR A 476 -17.87 7.42 6.38
N ALA A 477 -18.38 7.01 5.20
CA ALA A 477 -17.84 5.86 4.47
C ALA A 477 -16.37 6.09 4.04
N LEU A 478 -16.03 7.28 3.57
CA LEU A 478 -14.67 7.65 3.20
C LEU A 478 -13.72 7.59 4.41
N GLN A 479 -14.13 8.12 5.57
CA GLN A 479 -13.31 8.07 6.78
C GLN A 479 -13.08 6.62 7.26
N ALA A 480 -14.10 5.77 7.18
CA ALA A 480 -13.97 4.34 7.49
C ALA A 480 -13.01 3.64 6.52
N ALA A 481 -13.14 3.92 5.22
CA ALA A 481 -12.27 3.36 4.18
C ALA A 481 -10.81 3.83 4.33
N GLN A 482 -10.58 5.10 4.66
CA GLN A 482 -9.23 5.63 4.95
C GLN A 482 -8.60 4.96 6.17
N THR A 483 -9.38 4.79 7.25
CA THR A 483 -8.90 4.10 8.46
C THR A 483 -8.54 2.65 8.15
N GLN A 484 -9.37 1.96 7.37
CA GLN A 484 -9.10 0.59 6.93
C GLN A 484 -7.87 0.51 6.03
N LEU A 485 -7.69 1.47 5.10
CA LEU A 485 -6.53 1.56 4.22
C LEU A 485 -5.24 1.72 5.04
N ASP A 486 -5.23 2.60 6.04
CA ASP A 486 -4.08 2.83 6.90
C ASP A 486 -3.73 1.57 7.70
N GLN A 487 -4.73 0.92 8.30
CA GLN A 487 -4.54 -0.31 9.06
C GLN A 487 -3.99 -1.45 8.18
N GLN A 488 -4.58 -1.67 7.01
CA GLN A 488 -4.12 -2.70 6.08
C GLN A 488 -2.73 -2.41 5.51
N SER A 489 -2.44 -1.14 5.19
CA SER A 489 -1.12 -0.70 4.72
C SER A 489 -0.04 -0.96 5.77
N GLN A 490 -0.30 -0.64 7.04
CA GLN A 490 0.62 -0.92 8.14
C GLN A 490 0.82 -2.44 8.34
N ALA A 491 -0.27 -3.21 8.33
CA ALA A 491 -0.20 -4.67 8.47
C ALA A 491 0.61 -5.32 7.33
N LEU A 492 0.38 -4.91 6.08
CA LEU A 492 1.12 -5.41 4.92
C LEU A 492 2.60 -5.06 4.96
N ASN A 493 2.95 -3.84 5.41
CA ASN A 493 4.34 -3.44 5.60
C ASN A 493 5.04 -4.29 6.68
N GLN A 494 4.34 -4.64 7.75
CA GLN A 494 4.88 -5.53 8.78
C GLN A 494 5.06 -6.95 8.26
N GLN A 495 4.06 -7.50 7.56
CA GLN A 495 4.16 -8.81 6.93
C GLN A 495 5.29 -8.88 5.89
N GLN A 496 5.49 -7.83 5.10
CA GLN A 496 6.59 -7.76 4.13
C GLN A 496 7.96 -7.88 4.82
N LYS A 497 8.17 -7.15 5.93
CA LYS A 497 9.41 -7.23 6.71
C LYS A 497 9.62 -8.64 7.28
N GLN A 498 8.56 -9.28 7.77
CA GLN A 498 8.64 -10.65 8.29
C GLN A 498 8.96 -11.67 7.19
N LEU A 499 8.35 -11.54 6.00
CA LEU A 499 8.63 -12.38 4.84
C LEU A 499 10.08 -12.25 4.37
N PHE A 500 10.62 -11.04 4.36
CA PHE A 500 12.01 -10.80 3.97
C PHE A 500 13.00 -11.41 4.96
N GLU A 501 12.75 -11.28 6.27
CA GLU A 501 13.62 -11.90 7.28
C GLU A 501 13.53 -13.44 7.21
N GLN A 502 12.33 -14.00 7.03
CA GLN A 502 12.13 -15.44 6.83
C GLN A 502 12.86 -15.93 5.58
N GLU A 503 12.77 -15.21 4.46
CA GLU A 503 13.49 -15.55 3.23
C GLU A 503 15.00 -15.57 3.45
N ARG A 504 15.53 -14.56 4.18
CA ARG A 504 16.96 -14.48 4.49
C ARG A 504 17.41 -15.70 5.30
N VAL A 505 16.65 -16.06 6.34
CA VAL A 505 16.94 -17.23 7.19
C VAL A 505 16.89 -18.52 6.35
N LEU A 506 15.86 -18.70 5.52
CA LEU A 506 15.74 -19.87 4.65
C LEU A 506 16.92 -19.99 3.67
N ARG A 507 17.33 -18.89 3.03
CA ARG A 507 18.49 -18.88 2.14
C ARG A 507 19.76 -19.33 2.85
N THR A 508 20.01 -18.85 4.07
CA THR A 508 21.17 -19.28 4.86
C THR A 508 21.10 -20.76 5.25
N GLN A 509 19.92 -21.26 5.61
CA GLN A 509 19.71 -22.68 5.92
C GLN A 509 19.92 -23.57 4.70
N ILE A 510 19.40 -23.19 3.53
CA ILE A 510 19.60 -23.90 2.26
C ILE A 510 21.08 -23.96 1.89
N GLN A 511 21.80 -22.84 2.00
CA GLN A 511 23.25 -22.80 1.75
C GLN A 511 24.01 -23.74 2.68
N GLY A 512 23.75 -23.67 3.99
CA GLY A 512 24.41 -24.54 4.96
C GLY A 512 24.08 -26.03 4.75
N LEU A 513 22.87 -26.35 4.29
CA LEU A 513 22.48 -27.71 3.96
C LEU A 513 23.15 -28.21 2.66
N ALA A 514 23.25 -27.36 1.64
CA ALA A 514 23.97 -27.69 0.41
C ALA A 514 25.47 -27.97 0.69
N GLU A 515 26.10 -27.17 1.55
CA GLU A 515 27.48 -27.42 2.00
C GLU A 515 27.62 -28.76 2.74
N ARG A 516 26.67 -29.10 3.62
CA ARG A 516 26.65 -30.40 4.32
C ARG A 516 26.49 -31.57 3.35
N TRP A 517 25.60 -31.47 2.37
CA TRP A 517 25.46 -32.50 1.33
C TRP A 517 26.73 -32.64 0.50
N GLY A 518 27.39 -31.53 0.15
CA GLY A 518 28.69 -31.55 -0.52
C GLY A 518 29.75 -32.31 0.28
N GLN A 519 29.88 -32.01 1.58
CA GLN A 519 30.83 -32.70 2.46
C GLN A 519 30.49 -34.18 2.65
N LEU A 520 29.21 -34.53 2.78
CA LEU A 520 28.77 -35.92 2.91
C LEU A 520 29.05 -36.73 1.66
N ASN A 521 28.76 -36.17 0.48
CA ASN A 521 29.05 -36.82 -0.80
C ASN A 521 30.55 -37.03 -1.00
N GLN A 522 31.37 -36.05 -0.62
CA GLN A 522 32.83 -36.18 -0.68
C GLN A 522 33.33 -37.28 0.28
N ARG A 523 32.91 -37.27 1.54
CA ARG A 523 33.28 -38.32 2.52
C ARG A 523 32.84 -39.71 2.06
N ARG A 524 31.65 -39.81 1.46
CA ARG A 524 31.15 -41.07 0.91
C ARG A 524 32.06 -41.58 -0.21
N GLN A 525 32.47 -40.71 -1.13
CA GLN A 525 33.38 -41.07 -2.21
C GLN A 525 34.74 -41.54 -1.67
N ASP A 526 35.30 -40.85 -0.67
CA ASP A 526 36.56 -41.22 -0.03
C ASP A 526 36.46 -42.59 0.69
N LEU A 527 35.33 -42.85 1.37
CA LEU A 527 35.07 -44.12 2.05
C LEU A 527 34.85 -45.28 1.05
N GLU A 528 34.15 -45.05 -0.06
CA GLU A 528 33.98 -46.07 -1.11
C GLU A 528 35.33 -46.42 -1.76
N GLN A 529 36.20 -45.43 -2.00
CA GLN A 529 37.54 -45.65 -2.53
C GLN A 529 38.42 -46.45 -1.57
N THR A 530 38.42 -46.09 -0.27
CA THR A 530 39.18 -46.82 0.74
C THR A 530 38.65 -48.23 0.96
N GLN A 531 37.34 -48.45 0.91
CA GLN A 531 36.73 -49.78 0.96
C GLN A 531 37.17 -50.64 -0.24
N HIS A 532 37.21 -50.06 -1.44
CA HIS A 532 37.73 -50.77 -2.62
C HIS A 532 39.20 -51.16 -2.49
N GLN A 533 40.05 -50.27 -1.99
CA GLN A 533 41.47 -50.55 -1.74
C GLN A 533 41.65 -51.66 -0.69
N LEU A 534 40.90 -51.59 0.42
CA LEU A 534 40.94 -52.61 1.47
C LEU A 534 40.55 -53.99 0.94
N ARG A 535 39.49 -54.08 0.13
CA ARG A 535 39.06 -55.34 -0.51
C ARG A 535 40.14 -55.90 -1.45
N GLN A 536 40.77 -55.04 -2.26
CA GLN A 536 41.87 -55.47 -3.12
C GLN A 536 43.06 -56.02 -2.31
N HIS A 537 43.40 -55.38 -1.19
CA HIS A 537 44.45 -55.86 -0.30
C HIS A 537 44.08 -57.19 0.36
N GLN A 538 42.83 -57.34 0.81
CA GLN A 538 42.32 -58.60 1.36
C GLN A 538 42.39 -59.75 0.33
N ASP A 539 41.99 -59.52 -0.91
CA ASP A 539 42.04 -60.53 -1.99
C ASP A 539 43.48 -60.95 -2.30
N LEU A 540 44.41 -59.98 -2.40
CA LEU A 540 45.83 -60.26 -2.61
C LEU A 540 46.43 -61.10 -1.48
N ILE A 541 46.05 -60.80 -0.23
CA ILE A 541 46.56 -61.49 0.95
C ILE A 541 45.95 -62.87 1.09
N GLN A 542 44.67 -63.07 0.75
CA GLN A 542 44.09 -64.40 0.66
C GLN A 542 44.81 -65.24 -0.41
N GLY A 543 45.15 -64.67 -1.56
CA GLY A 543 45.95 -65.34 -2.59
C GLY A 543 47.34 -65.75 -2.09
N VAL A 544 48.06 -64.84 -1.42
CA VAL A 544 49.38 -65.12 -0.83
C VAL A 544 49.29 -66.14 0.30
N SER A 545 48.29 -66.04 1.17
CA SER A 545 48.06 -67.02 2.24
C SER A 545 47.75 -68.41 1.67
N GLY A 546 46.90 -68.50 0.64
CA GLY A 546 46.56 -69.77 -0.03
C GLY A 546 47.78 -70.42 -0.69
N SER A 547 48.61 -69.65 -1.38
CA SER A 547 49.87 -70.15 -1.96
C SER A 547 50.90 -70.59 -0.91
N LEU A 548 51.02 -69.87 0.21
CA LEU A 548 51.88 -70.28 1.33
C LEU A 548 51.38 -71.54 2.04
N GLN A 549 50.06 -71.69 2.19
CA GLN A 549 49.46 -72.93 2.72
C GLN A 549 49.66 -74.11 1.77
N GLN A 550 49.54 -73.89 0.45
CA GLN A 550 49.80 -74.92 -0.55
C GLN A 550 51.27 -75.35 -0.56
N MET A 551 52.21 -74.40 -0.46
CA MET A 551 53.63 -74.71 -0.31
C MET A 551 53.92 -75.45 1.00
N ALA A 552 53.34 -75.03 2.12
CA ALA A 552 53.49 -75.73 3.39
C ALA A 552 52.92 -77.16 3.34
N GLY A 553 51.80 -77.36 2.64
CA GLY A 553 51.21 -78.67 2.38
C GLY A 553 52.11 -79.56 1.50
N MET A 554 52.67 -79.03 0.42
CA MET A 554 53.64 -79.76 -0.41
C MET A 554 54.91 -80.14 0.35
N ILE A 555 55.39 -79.25 1.22
CA ILE A 555 56.53 -79.54 2.10
C ILE A 555 56.15 -80.63 3.11
N ALA A 556 54.99 -80.56 3.74
CA ALA A 556 54.51 -81.59 4.66
C ALA A 556 54.33 -82.95 3.95
N ASP A 557 53.73 -82.99 2.77
CA ASP A 557 53.52 -84.21 1.99
C ASP A 557 54.87 -84.83 1.56
N SER A 558 55.84 -84.02 1.14
CA SER A 558 57.19 -84.49 0.84
C SER A 558 57.90 -85.06 2.07
N GLN A 559 57.74 -84.43 3.24
CA GLN A 559 58.28 -84.95 4.51
C GLN A 559 57.57 -86.25 4.95
N THR A 560 56.28 -86.37 4.70
CA THR A 560 55.50 -87.59 5.01
C THR A 560 55.85 -88.72 4.06
N GLN A 561 56.09 -88.43 2.78
CA GLN A 561 56.63 -89.38 1.81
C GLN A 561 58.03 -89.85 2.20
N LEU A 562 58.91 -88.95 2.64
CA LEU A 562 60.22 -89.30 3.18
C LEU A 562 60.10 -90.15 4.46
N ALA A 563 59.21 -89.81 5.39
CA ALA A 563 58.97 -90.59 6.60
C ALA A 563 58.39 -91.99 6.27
N SER A 564 57.52 -92.10 5.27
CA SER A 564 56.97 -93.38 4.79
C SER A 564 58.00 -94.23 4.05
N MET A 565 58.92 -93.60 3.30
CA MET A 565 60.05 -94.29 2.69
C MET A 565 61.05 -94.77 3.74
N ILE A 566 61.32 -93.98 4.78
CA ILE A 566 62.15 -94.37 5.93
C ILE A 566 61.46 -95.49 6.73
N GLY A 567 60.13 -95.44 6.88
CA GLY A 567 59.32 -96.49 7.50
C GLY A 567 59.27 -97.81 6.70
N LEU A 568 59.25 -97.72 5.37
CA LEU A 568 59.35 -98.89 4.49
C LEU A 568 60.77 -99.47 4.48
N LEU A 569 61.80 -98.63 4.62
CA LEU A 569 63.19 -99.07 4.80
C LEU A 569 63.43 -99.75 6.15
N SER A 570 62.77 -99.30 7.23
CA SER A 570 62.84 -99.99 8.53
C SER A 570 62.02 -101.27 8.58
N MET A 571 61.00 -101.43 7.74
CA MET A 571 60.30 -102.72 7.57
C MET A 571 61.00 -103.72 6.63
N LEU A 572 61.93 -103.26 5.79
CA LEU A 572 62.76 -104.10 4.92
C LEU A 572 64.12 -104.49 5.56
N SER A 573 64.43 -104.01 6.77
CA SER A 573 65.65 -104.35 7.50
C SER A 573 65.46 -105.30 8.70
N GLU A 574 64.45 -106.18 8.65
CA GLU A 574 64.41 -107.34 9.55
C GLU A 574 64.18 -108.65 8.78
N PRO A 575 65.16 -109.56 8.86
CA PRO A 575 64.84 -110.95 9.10
C PRO A 575 65.62 -111.50 10.31
N SER A 576 64.86 -111.81 11.36
CA SER A 576 64.88 -113.05 12.14
C SER A 576 66.19 -113.87 12.17
N GLU A 577 66.97 -113.77 13.25
CA GLU A 577 67.86 -114.85 13.68
C GLU A 577 67.08 -115.91 14.49
N GLY A 578 67.11 -117.14 13.98
CA GLY A 578 66.61 -118.32 14.67
C GLY A 578 67.55 -118.77 15.80
N SER A 579 67.04 -118.64 17.02
CA SER A 579 67.30 -119.40 18.24
C SER A 579 68.29 -120.57 18.19
N ASN A 580 69.31 -120.54 19.06
CA ASN A 580 69.72 -121.72 19.81
C ASN A 580 70.31 -121.36 21.20
N TYR A 581 69.42 -121.44 22.20
CA TYR A 581 69.52 -122.03 23.54
C TYR A 581 70.84 -122.14 24.36
N GLN A 582 70.63 -121.87 25.67
CA GLN A 582 71.34 -122.25 26.91
C GLN A 582 72.53 -121.39 27.36
N GLY A 583 72.57 -120.82 28.57
CA GLY A 583 71.61 -120.78 29.67
C GLY A 583 72.21 -120.16 30.94
N VAL A 584 71.40 -120.17 32.01
CA VAL A 584 71.79 -120.30 33.43
C VAL A 584 72.12 -119.01 34.23
N MET A 585 71.15 -118.68 35.10
CA MET A 585 71.23 -118.27 36.53
C MET A 585 71.49 -116.80 36.93
N ALA A 586 70.45 -116.25 37.55
CA ALA A 586 70.36 -115.77 38.95
C ALA A 586 71.18 -114.54 39.42
N SER A 587 70.47 -113.75 40.24
CA SER A 587 70.79 -112.54 41.01
C SER A 587 70.99 -111.24 40.25
#